data_AF-A0A958MPK4-F1
#
_entry.id   AF-A0A958MPK4-F1
#
_cell.length_a   1.000
_cell.length_b   1.000
_cell.length_c   1.000
_cell.angle_alpha   90.00
_cell.angle_beta   90.00
_cell.angle_gamma   90.00
#
_symmetry.space_group_name_H-M   'P 1'
#
loop_
_entity.id
_entity.type
_entity.pdbx_description
1 polymer ?
#
loop_
_entity_poly.entity_id
_entity_poly.type
_entity_poly.pdbx_seq_one_letter_code
_entity_poly.pdbx_strand_id
1 'polypeptide(L)'
;MPEDKVLITDEHPMLDIEVTTFGFNLLGSYFYDKTIPIDLKEDAYITNTTYVWLADRAKPGIEKQFGKSFTLESIQPDTLRFPFGTLSVKKVPVKLNSNITYASGYDSLKGLVITPDSIKVIGSDTEIQNIKYIESSKLELSNIKENINTTVQLKLPEEIKTLKLSQKDIQVTADVQKFTEGTLEIPIVINNLPPDTKINYFPKTIKVSYEVSLNDYKFIKPAGFKIECDYLEIEASNASYFTPKFIKTPENVKRIKMKQDKIEYVIIE
;
A
#
# COMPACT_ATOMS: atom_id res chain seq x y z
N MET A 1 -3.83 26.07 16.88
CA MET A 1 -4.36 24.81 17.47
C MET A 1 -3.21 23.87 17.77
N PRO A 2 -3.32 22.96 18.76
CA PRO A 2 -2.36 21.88 18.99
C PRO A 2 -2.18 21.01 17.73
N GLU A 3 -0.97 20.47 17.50
CA GLU A 3 -0.65 19.67 16.30
C GLU A 3 -1.45 18.35 16.20
N ASP A 4 -1.96 17.85 17.32
CA ASP A 4 -2.73 16.61 17.46
C ASP A 4 -4.24 16.79 17.28
N LYS A 5 -4.73 18.02 17.03
CA LYS A 5 -6.17 18.32 16.90
C LYS A 5 -6.51 18.87 15.52
N VAL A 6 -7.57 18.33 14.92
CA VAL A 6 -8.12 18.83 13.64
C VAL A 6 -9.60 19.13 13.80
N LEU A 7 -10.03 20.29 13.30
CA LEU A 7 -11.44 20.66 13.25
C LEU A 7 -12.18 19.76 12.27
N ILE A 8 -13.34 19.26 12.70
CA ILE A 8 -14.22 18.39 11.90
C ILE A 8 -15.36 19.26 11.32
N THR A 9 -15.02 20.43 10.77
CA THR A 9 -16.00 21.29 10.10
C THR A 9 -15.39 21.88 8.84
N ASP A 10 -16.10 21.70 7.73
CA ASP A 10 -15.72 22.18 6.40
C ASP A 10 -16.37 23.55 6.08
N GLU A 11 -17.18 24.09 7.00
CA GLU A 11 -17.94 25.32 6.79
C GLU A 11 -17.30 26.49 7.52
N HIS A 12 -17.20 27.63 6.81
CA HIS A 12 -16.88 28.91 7.44
C HIS A 12 -18.16 29.49 8.03
N PRO A 13 -18.29 29.55 9.38
CA PRO A 13 -19.50 30.08 9.99
C PRO A 13 -19.65 31.57 9.62
N MET A 14 -20.88 31.96 9.27
CA MET A 14 -21.22 33.36 9.05
C MET A 14 -21.72 33.98 10.35
N LEU A 15 -21.27 35.21 10.63
CA LEU A 15 -21.71 36.01 11.77
C LEU A 15 -22.46 37.23 11.25
N ASP A 16 -23.67 37.44 11.75
CA ASP A 16 -24.44 38.66 11.59
C ASP A 16 -24.09 39.61 12.73
N ILE A 17 -23.48 40.74 12.39
CA ILE A 17 -22.98 41.72 13.35
C ILE A 17 -23.71 43.05 13.13
N GLU A 18 -24.42 43.50 14.15
CA GLU A 18 -25.10 44.80 14.15
C GLU A 18 -24.24 45.85 14.85
N VAL A 19 -23.98 46.96 14.15
CA VAL A 19 -23.17 48.07 14.66
C VAL A 19 -23.87 49.41 14.48
N THR A 20 -23.73 50.29 15.47
CA THR A 20 -24.19 51.68 15.45
C THR A 20 -22.99 52.63 15.29
N THR A 21 -23.09 53.61 14.38
CA THR A 21 -22.07 54.66 14.20
C THR A 21 -22.66 55.96 13.63
N PHE A 22 -21.85 57.02 13.57
CA PHE A 22 -22.20 58.27 12.90
C PHE A 22 -22.24 58.11 11.37
N GLY A 23 -23.22 58.73 10.70
CA GLY A 23 -23.59 58.44 9.31
C GLY A 23 -22.46 58.45 8.26
N PHE A 24 -21.42 59.28 8.41
CA PHE A 24 -20.28 59.27 7.49
C PHE A 24 -19.34 58.07 7.68
N ASN A 25 -19.30 57.45 8.87
CA ASN A 25 -18.49 56.25 9.14
C ASN A 25 -19.11 54.99 8.52
N LEU A 26 -20.43 54.97 8.25
CA LEU A 26 -21.10 53.86 7.55
C LEU A 26 -20.56 53.69 6.14
N LEU A 27 -20.22 54.78 5.44
CA LEU A 27 -19.65 54.72 4.09
C LEU A 27 -18.27 54.04 4.06
N GLY A 28 -17.44 54.29 5.07
CA GLY A 28 -16.14 53.63 5.21
C GLY A 28 -16.26 52.14 5.49
N SER A 29 -17.38 51.70 6.08
CA SER A 29 -17.57 50.31 6.48
C SER A 29 -17.61 49.30 5.35
N TYR A 30 -17.96 49.75 4.14
CA TYR A 30 -17.97 48.92 2.94
C TYR A 30 -16.57 48.37 2.58
N PHE A 31 -15.52 49.06 2.99
CA PHE A 31 -14.13 48.72 2.66
C PHE A 31 -13.39 48.00 3.80
N TYR A 32 -14.04 47.71 4.94
CA TYR A 32 -13.41 46.93 6.00
C TYR A 32 -13.32 45.46 5.63
N ASP A 33 -12.25 44.83 6.14
CA ASP A 33 -12.14 43.38 6.14
C ASP A 33 -13.28 42.78 6.98
N LYS A 34 -14.12 41.99 6.32
CA LYS A 34 -15.28 41.32 6.93
C LYS A 34 -14.91 39.97 7.56
N THR A 35 -13.64 39.60 7.55
CA THR A 35 -13.15 38.42 8.26
C THR A 35 -12.92 38.75 9.72
N ILE A 36 -13.50 37.94 10.61
CA ILE A 36 -13.31 38.07 12.05
C ILE A 36 -12.34 36.96 12.49
N PRO A 37 -11.15 37.29 13.02
CA PRO A 37 -10.26 36.29 13.57
C PRO A 37 -10.88 35.71 14.84
N ILE A 38 -11.08 34.39 14.88
CA ILE A 38 -11.59 33.69 16.05
C ILE A 38 -10.41 33.11 16.84
N ASP A 39 -10.23 33.54 18.10
CA ASP A 39 -9.24 32.95 18.99
C ASP A 39 -9.87 31.85 19.86
N LEU A 40 -9.69 30.60 19.45
CA LEU A 40 -10.21 29.44 20.20
C LEU A 40 -9.55 29.23 21.58
N LYS A 41 -8.51 29.99 21.93
CA LYS A 41 -7.86 29.93 23.24
C LYS A 41 -8.51 30.88 24.24
N GLU A 42 -8.82 32.09 23.81
CA GLU A 42 -9.36 33.15 24.68
C GLU A 42 -10.90 33.24 24.57
N ASP A 43 -11.45 33.10 23.36
CA ASP A 43 -12.88 33.32 23.07
C ASP A 43 -13.73 32.05 23.25
N ALA A 44 -13.10 30.89 23.44
CA ALA A 44 -13.77 29.60 23.52
C ALA A 44 -13.40 28.81 24.77
N TYR A 45 -14.24 27.85 25.14
CA TYR A 45 -13.92 26.81 26.12
C TYR A 45 -14.10 25.43 25.49
N ILE A 46 -13.43 24.43 26.07
CA ILE A 46 -13.44 23.06 25.54
C ILE A 46 -14.44 22.22 26.32
N THR A 47 -15.34 21.53 25.61
CA THR A 47 -16.20 20.48 26.16
C THR A 47 -15.94 19.18 25.41
N ASN A 48 -15.37 18.18 26.07
CA ASN A 48 -14.98 16.88 25.48
C ASN A 48 -14.20 17.04 24.16
N THR A 49 -14.89 17.01 23.02
CA THR A 49 -14.36 17.08 21.65
C THR A 49 -14.85 18.31 20.87
N THR A 50 -15.22 19.39 21.54
CA THR A 50 -15.75 20.59 20.89
C THR A 50 -15.22 21.86 21.55
N TYR A 51 -14.69 22.77 20.74
CA TYR A 51 -14.51 24.16 21.16
C TYR A 51 -15.85 24.89 21.04
N VAL A 52 -16.31 25.48 22.13
CA VAL A 52 -17.52 26.30 22.17
C VAL A 52 -17.07 27.75 22.27
N TRP A 53 -17.17 28.45 21.16
CA TRP A 53 -16.89 29.89 21.06
C TRP A 53 -18.12 30.68 21.45
N LEU A 54 -17.93 31.76 22.20
CA LEU A 54 -19.00 32.62 22.69
C LEU A 54 -18.76 34.06 22.22
N ALA A 55 -19.80 34.66 21.63
CA ALA A 55 -19.78 36.03 21.14
C ALA A 55 -19.37 37.05 22.22
N ASP A 56 -19.86 36.87 23.45
CA ASP A 56 -19.53 37.75 24.58
C ASP A 56 -18.04 37.79 24.92
N ARG A 57 -17.33 36.66 24.73
CA ARG A 57 -15.89 36.59 24.99
C ARG A 57 -15.09 37.25 23.87
N ALA A 58 -15.54 37.08 22.63
CA ALA A 58 -14.91 37.67 21.44
C ALA A 58 -15.25 39.15 21.24
N LYS A 59 -16.31 39.66 21.88
CA LYS A 59 -16.82 41.03 21.76
C LYS A 59 -15.71 42.10 21.83
N PRO A 60 -14.77 42.08 22.81
CA PRO A 60 -13.72 43.09 22.89
C PRO A 60 -12.74 43.06 21.70
N GLY A 61 -12.48 41.88 21.15
CA GLY A 61 -11.63 41.71 19.96
C GLY A 61 -12.29 42.26 18.71
N ILE A 62 -13.60 41.99 18.54
CA ILE A 62 -14.41 42.48 17.44
C ILE A 62 -14.55 44.02 17.51
N GLU A 63 -14.84 44.58 18.68
CA GLU A 63 -14.91 46.04 18.88
C GLU A 63 -13.57 46.73 18.55
N LYS A 64 -12.44 46.09 18.89
CA LYS A 64 -11.12 46.61 18.54
C LYS A 64 -10.89 46.65 17.02
N GLN A 65 -11.42 45.69 16.26
CA GLN A 65 -11.30 45.64 14.81
C GLN A 65 -12.09 46.76 14.11
N PHE A 66 -13.32 47.03 14.57
CA PHE A 66 -14.12 48.15 14.06
C PHE A 66 -13.63 49.52 14.55
N GLY A 67 -12.96 49.57 15.70
CA GLY A 67 -12.40 50.78 16.28
C GLY A 67 -13.42 51.62 17.05
N LYS A 68 -12.94 52.70 17.70
CA LYS A 68 -13.72 53.50 18.68
C LYS A 68 -14.93 54.24 18.12
N SER A 69 -15.05 54.33 16.80
CA SER A 69 -16.14 55.05 16.12
C SER A 69 -17.41 54.21 15.98
N PHE A 70 -17.36 52.91 16.28
CA PHE A 70 -18.49 51.98 16.16
C PHE A 70 -18.87 51.45 17.54
N THR A 71 -20.18 51.28 17.75
CA THR A 71 -20.74 50.59 18.92
C THR A 71 -21.32 49.27 18.45
N LEU A 72 -20.94 48.17 19.09
CA LEU A 72 -21.39 46.83 18.73
C LEU A 72 -22.67 46.48 19.50
N GLU A 73 -23.78 46.36 18.76
CA GLU A 73 -25.11 46.12 19.32
C GLU A 73 -25.36 44.63 19.54
N SER A 74 -25.13 43.82 18.50
CA SER A 74 -25.38 42.39 18.56
C SER A 74 -24.42 41.60 17.66
N ILE A 75 -24.21 40.33 18.05
CA ILE A 75 -23.49 39.32 17.28
C ILE A 75 -24.39 38.08 17.27
N GLN A 76 -24.74 37.58 16.09
CA GLN A 76 -25.50 36.36 15.91
C GLN A 76 -24.77 35.40 14.98
N PRO A 77 -24.74 34.08 15.27
CA PRO A 77 -25.16 33.46 16.53
C PRO A 77 -24.27 33.84 17.72
N ASP A 78 -24.84 33.76 18.93
CA ASP A 78 -24.11 34.00 20.19
C ASP A 78 -23.09 32.91 20.52
N THR A 79 -23.23 31.75 19.87
CA THR A 79 -22.45 30.55 20.12
C THR A 79 -22.08 29.89 18.81
N LEU A 80 -20.79 29.64 18.61
CA LEU A 80 -20.27 28.80 17.53
C LEU A 80 -19.65 27.54 18.13
N ARG A 81 -19.90 26.40 17.49
CA ARG A 81 -19.35 25.11 17.91
C ARG A 81 -18.38 24.61 16.86
N PHE A 82 -17.16 24.32 17.30
CA PHE A 82 -16.10 23.79 16.47
C PHE A 82 -15.70 22.41 17.02
N PRO A 83 -16.36 21.34 16.55
CA PRO A 83 -15.95 19.98 16.86
C PRO A 83 -14.52 19.74 16.40
N PHE A 84 -13.72 19.06 17.22
CA PHE A 84 -12.37 18.64 16.88
C PHE A 84 -12.16 17.16 17.19
N GLY A 85 -11.40 16.50 16.34
CA GLY A 85 -10.92 15.14 16.56
C GLY A 85 -9.48 15.15 17.03
N THR A 86 -9.08 14.11 17.77
CA THR A 86 -7.67 13.76 17.93
C THR A 86 -7.21 13.04 16.66
N LEU A 87 -6.08 13.48 16.12
CA LEU A 87 -5.44 12.77 15.02
C LEU A 87 -4.78 11.49 15.54
N SER A 88 -5.12 10.39 14.89
CA SER A 88 -4.49 9.11 15.10
C SER A 88 -3.66 8.72 13.89
N VAL A 89 -2.67 7.86 14.15
CA VAL A 89 -1.71 7.41 13.13
C VAL A 89 -1.78 5.90 13.02
N LYS A 90 -2.01 5.41 11.80
CA LYS A 90 -2.04 3.98 11.48
C LYS A 90 -1.05 3.66 10.37
N LYS A 91 -0.21 2.64 10.57
CA LYS A 91 0.65 2.12 9.50
C LYS A 91 -0.12 1.06 8.71
N VAL A 92 -0.21 1.23 7.39
CA VAL A 92 -0.93 0.32 6.50
C VAL A 92 -0.07 -0.06 5.29
N PRO A 93 -0.21 -1.27 4.75
CA PRO A 93 0.50 -1.67 3.54
C PRO A 93 0.06 -0.89 2.31
N VAL A 94 0.96 -0.76 1.35
CA VAL A 94 0.67 -0.19 0.02
C VAL A 94 0.34 -1.32 -0.96
N LYS A 95 -0.73 -1.15 -1.73
CA LYS A 95 -1.13 -2.05 -2.80
C LYS A 95 -0.91 -1.38 -4.16
N LEU A 96 0.03 -1.90 -4.95
CA LEU A 96 0.28 -1.41 -6.30
C LEU A 96 -0.84 -1.88 -7.24
N ASN A 97 -1.50 -0.93 -7.89
CA ASN A 97 -2.41 -1.17 -9.00
C ASN A 97 -1.62 -1.05 -10.30
N SER A 98 -1.23 -2.19 -10.88
CA SER A 98 -0.40 -2.19 -12.08
C SER A 98 -0.82 -3.22 -13.10
N ASN A 99 -0.70 -2.85 -14.37
CA ASN A 99 -0.77 -3.75 -15.52
C ASN A 99 0.54 -3.63 -16.30
N ILE A 100 1.41 -4.63 -16.14
CA ILE A 100 2.79 -4.60 -16.64
C ILE A 100 3.01 -5.79 -17.58
N THR A 101 3.47 -5.51 -18.80
CA THR A 101 3.86 -6.54 -19.77
C THR A 101 5.30 -6.35 -20.23
N TYR A 102 6.06 -7.44 -20.22
CA TYR A 102 7.43 -7.46 -20.71
C TYR A 102 7.47 -7.79 -22.20
N ALA A 103 8.51 -7.30 -22.90
CA ALA A 103 8.76 -7.73 -24.26
C ALA A 103 9.17 -9.21 -24.30
N SER A 104 8.96 -9.87 -25.44
CA SER A 104 9.37 -11.28 -25.61
C SER A 104 10.87 -11.47 -25.31
N GLY A 105 11.18 -12.48 -24.51
CA GLY A 105 12.53 -12.77 -24.05
C GLY A 105 13.05 -11.85 -22.92
N TYR A 106 12.23 -10.94 -22.40
CA TYR A 106 12.55 -10.11 -21.24
C TYR A 106 11.62 -10.44 -20.08
N ASP A 107 12.14 -10.32 -18.87
CA ASP A 107 11.36 -10.54 -17.66
C ASP A 107 12.11 -10.01 -16.42
N SER A 108 11.48 -10.07 -15.26
CA SER A 108 12.11 -9.82 -13.95
C SER A 108 12.13 -11.08 -13.10
N LEU A 109 13.28 -11.39 -12.48
CA LEU A 109 13.39 -12.55 -11.57
C LEU A 109 12.59 -12.34 -10.29
N LYS A 110 12.76 -11.17 -9.66
CA LYS A 110 12.13 -10.83 -8.36
C LYS A 110 10.77 -10.15 -8.50
N GLY A 111 10.40 -9.75 -9.71
CA GLY A 111 9.20 -8.96 -9.96
C GLY A 111 9.36 -7.51 -9.51
N LEU A 112 8.24 -6.84 -9.28
CA LEU A 112 8.19 -5.44 -8.87
C LEU A 112 8.47 -5.31 -7.37
N VAL A 113 9.29 -4.34 -7.01
CA VAL A 113 9.59 -3.94 -5.64
C VAL A 113 9.06 -2.53 -5.42
N ILE A 114 8.26 -2.38 -4.36
CA ILE A 114 7.64 -1.11 -3.98
C ILE A 114 8.36 -0.57 -2.75
N THR A 115 8.77 0.70 -2.80
CA THR A 115 9.42 1.37 -1.68
C THR A 115 8.70 2.69 -1.36
N PRO A 116 8.19 2.87 -0.13
CA PRO A 116 8.06 1.86 0.92
C PRO A 116 6.91 0.86 0.66
N ASP A 117 6.98 -0.29 1.32
CA ASP A 117 5.93 -1.31 1.32
C ASP A 117 4.70 -0.94 2.19
N SER A 118 4.84 0.10 3.01
CA SER A 118 3.83 0.56 3.95
C SER A 118 3.98 2.05 4.24
N ILE A 119 2.86 2.72 4.51
CA ILE A 119 2.83 4.15 4.80
C ILE A 119 2.03 4.43 6.08
N LYS A 120 2.27 5.58 6.69
CA LYS A 120 1.45 6.07 7.79
C LYS A 120 0.29 6.87 7.22
N VAL A 121 -0.91 6.56 7.70
CA VAL A 121 -2.15 7.27 7.44
C VAL A 121 -2.52 8.02 8.71
N ILE A 122 -2.83 9.30 8.57
CA ILE A 122 -3.13 10.23 9.65
C ILE A 122 -4.55 10.75 9.40
N GLY A 123 -5.41 10.64 10.40
CA GLY A 123 -6.82 11.05 10.34
C GLY A 123 -7.49 10.84 11.69
N SER A 124 -8.80 11.06 11.77
CA SER A 124 -9.55 10.68 12.95
C SER A 124 -9.55 9.16 13.14
N ASP A 125 -9.72 8.70 14.38
CA ASP A 125 -9.81 7.26 14.68
C ASP A 125 -10.87 6.55 13.84
N THR A 126 -12.05 7.18 13.70
CA THR A 126 -13.16 6.63 12.93
C THR A 126 -12.84 6.46 11.44
N GLU A 127 -12.04 7.36 10.86
CA GLU A 127 -11.65 7.30 9.45
C GLU A 127 -10.59 6.23 9.19
N ILE A 128 -9.54 6.18 10.03
CA ILE A 128 -8.39 5.30 9.77
C ILE A 128 -8.62 3.85 10.20
N GLN A 129 -9.59 3.59 11.10
CA GLN A 129 -9.89 2.23 11.57
C GLN A 129 -10.22 1.27 10.41
N ASN A 130 -11.01 1.72 9.43
CA ASN A 130 -11.47 0.89 8.31
C ASN A 130 -10.45 0.76 7.18
N ILE A 131 -9.38 1.55 7.17
CA ILE A 131 -8.37 1.52 6.11
C ILE A 131 -7.45 0.30 6.29
N LYS A 132 -7.55 -0.67 5.38
CA LYS A 132 -6.71 -1.89 5.40
C LYS A 132 -5.41 -1.73 4.60
N TYR A 133 -5.46 -0.98 3.51
CA TYR A 133 -4.33 -0.70 2.63
C TYR A 133 -4.59 0.63 1.91
N ILE A 134 -3.53 1.21 1.34
CA ILE A 134 -3.64 2.33 0.42
C ILE A 134 -3.21 1.88 -0.97
N GLU A 135 -4.05 2.14 -1.96
CA GLU A 135 -3.82 1.72 -3.34
C GLU A 135 -3.07 2.81 -4.11
N SER A 136 -2.21 2.42 -5.05
CA SER A 136 -1.60 3.38 -5.97
C SER A 136 -2.56 3.79 -7.09
N SER A 137 -2.23 4.87 -7.80
CA SER A 137 -2.75 5.10 -9.14
C SER A 137 -2.34 3.96 -10.07
N LYS A 138 -3.10 3.79 -11.15
CA LYS A 138 -2.87 2.73 -12.13
C LYS A 138 -1.53 2.95 -12.85
N LEU A 139 -0.60 2.01 -12.71
CA LEU A 139 0.64 1.97 -13.48
C LEU A 139 0.48 1.01 -14.67
N GLU A 140 0.47 1.55 -15.88
CA GLU A 140 0.45 0.75 -17.11
C GLU A 140 1.78 0.87 -17.84
N LEU A 141 2.47 -0.26 -18.00
CA LEU A 141 3.71 -0.33 -18.75
C LEU A 141 3.65 -1.54 -19.68
N SER A 142 4.11 -1.38 -20.92
CA SER A 142 4.08 -2.45 -21.91
C SER A 142 5.39 -2.58 -22.67
N ASN A 143 5.64 -3.78 -23.16
CA ASN A 143 6.80 -4.09 -23.99
C ASN A 143 8.15 -3.72 -23.35
N ILE A 144 8.24 -3.91 -22.02
CA ILE A 144 9.41 -3.49 -21.23
C ILE A 144 10.63 -4.34 -21.57
N LYS A 145 11.76 -3.67 -21.78
CA LYS A 145 13.06 -4.27 -22.09
C LYS A 145 14.18 -3.83 -21.13
N GLU A 146 13.91 -2.84 -20.28
CA GLU A 146 14.87 -2.19 -19.41
C GLU A 146 14.34 -2.12 -17.98
N ASN A 147 15.25 -1.84 -17.04
CA ASN A 147 14.91 -1.75 -15.63
C ASN A 147 13.82 -0.71 -15.39
N ILE A 148 12.86 -1.08 -14.55
CA ILE A 148 11.79 -0.18 -14.14
C ILE A 148 12.30 0.61 -12.94
N ASN A 149 12.20 1.93 -13.00
CA ASN A 149 12.39 2.82 -11.87
C ASN A 149 11.47 4.02 -12.07
N THR A 150 10.28 3.96 -11.48
CA THR A 150 9.24 4.98 -11.65
C THR A 150 8.60 5.31 -10.32
N THR A 151 8.09 6.54 -10.23
CA THR A 151 7.34 7.02 -9.08
C THR A 151 5.85 6.93 -9.40
N VAL A 152 5.07 6.32 -8.50
CA VAL A 152 3.63 6.16 -8.66
C VAL A 152 2.91 6.82 -7.48
N GLN A 153 1.91 7.63 -7.80
CA GLN A 153 1.13 8.34 -6.79
C GLN A 153 0.21 7.37 -6.03
N LEU A 154 -0.02 7.65 -4.76
CA LEU A 154 -0.98 6.95 -3.92
C LEU A 154 -2.35 7.58 -4.06
N LYS A 155 -3.38 6.74 -4.23
CA LYS A 155 -4.77 7.17 -4.30
C LYS A 155 -5.37 7.20 -2.90
N LEU A 156 -5.83 8.37 -2.49
CA LEU A 156 -6.68 8.53 -1.29
C LEU A 156 -8.11 8.05 -1.61
N PRO A 157 -8.79 7.36 -0.68
CA PRO A 157 -10.22 7.10 -0.81
C PRO A 157 -10.97 8.43 -1.00
N GLU A 158 -11.77 8.52 -2.06
CA GLU A 158 -12.48 9.76 -2.45
C GLU A 158 -13.46 10.24 -1.37
N GLU A 159 -13.91 9.33 -0.52
CA GLU A 159 -14.84 9.54 0.57
C GLU A 159 -14.23 10.33 1.75
N ILE A 160 -12.89 10.43 1.86
CA ILE A 160 -12.22 10.94 3.07
C ILE A 160 -11.19 12.02 2.73
N LYS A 161 -11.64 13.28 2.74
CA LYS A 161 -10.82 14.46 2.35
C LYS A 161 -9.81 14.91 3.41
N THR A 162 -10.02 14.53 4.66
CA THR A 162 -9.22 14.94 5.84
C THR A 162 -7.97 14.09 6.04
N LEU A 163 -7.85 12.94 5.36
CA LEU A 163 -6.73 12.02 5.51
C LEU A 163 -5.44 12.62 4.98
N LYS A 164 -4.38 12.44 5.76
CA LYS A 164 -3.01 12.76 5.37
C LYS A 164 -2.18 11.49 5.32
N LEU A 165 -1.38 11.35 4.28
CA LEU A 165 -0.41 10.27 4.15
C LEU A 165 0.98 10.81 4.52
N SER A 166 1.82 9.99 5.15
CA SER A 166 3.22 10.35 5.41
C SER A 166 4.01 10.63 4.12
N GLN A 167 3.52 10.12 2.99
CA GLN A 167 4.08 10.29 1.67
C GLN A 167 2.97 10.11 0.64
N LYS A 168 3.06 10.86 -0.46
CA LYS A 168 2.05 10.88 -1.52
C LYS A 168 2.37 9.92 -2.66
N ASP A 169 3.61 9.48 -2.74
CA ASP A 169 4.11 8.68 -3.84
C ASP A 169 4.96 7.52 -3.31
N ILE A 170 5.08 6.49 -4.12
CA ILE A 170 5.94 5.33 -3.90
C ILE A 170 6.89 5.16 -5.07
N GLN A 171 8.05 4.59 -4.81
CA GLN A 171 8.97 4.16 -5.85
C GLN A 171 8.68 2.71 -6.23
N VAL A 172 8.51 2.46 -7.52
CA VAL A 172 8.32 1.12 -8.09
C VAL A 172 9.55 0.79 -8.92
N THR A 173 10.22 -0.30 -8.56
CA THR A 173 11.43 -0.77 -9.24
C THR A 173 11.32 -2.21 -9.69
N ALA A 174 11.99 -2.57 -10.78
CA ALA A 174 12.21 -3.96 -11.16
C ALA A 174 13.51 -4.08 -11.94
N ASP A 175 14.30 -5.10 -11.62
CA ASP A 175 15.44 -5.48 -12.44
C ASP A 175 14.94 -6.35 -13.59
N VAL A 176 15.12 -5.86 -14.82
CA VAL A 176 14.62 -6.48 -16.05
C VAL A 176 15.80 -6.98 -16.86
N GLN A 177 15.76 -8.26 -17.18
CA GLN A 177 16.85 -8.93 -17.86
C GLN A 177 16.32 -9.74 -19.02
N LYS A 178 17.21 -10.08 -19.95
CA LYS A 178 16.91 -11.07 -20.98
C LYS A 178 16.91 -12.46 -20.37
N PHE A 179 15.87 -13.23 -20.66
CA PHE A 179 15.73 -14.61 -20.23
C PHE A 179 15.92 -15.56 -21.41
N THR A 180 16.43 -16.75 -21.10
CA THR A 180 16.49 -17.89 -22.00
C THR A 180 15.92 -19.11 -21.31
N GLU A 181 15.44 -20.05 -22.11
CA GLU A 181 15.12 -21.38 -21.65
C GLU A 181 16.39 -22.23 -21.58
N GLY A 182 16.47 -23.07 -20.56
CA GLY A 182 17.46 -24.11 -20.41
C GLY A 182 16.81 -25.46 -20.18
N THR A 183 17.56 -26.53 -20.46
CA THR A 183 17.12 -27.89 -20.22
C THR A 183 18.27 -28.71 -19.64
N LEU A 184 17.99 -29.46 -18.58
CA LEU A 184 18.94 -30.36 -17.93
C LEU A 184 18.29 -31.72 -17.64
N GLU A 185 19.09 -32.77 -17.64
CA GLU A 185 18.67 -34.09 -17.17
C GLU A 185 19.08 -34.26 -15.72
N ILE A 186 18.09 -34.44 -14.85
CA ILE A 186 18.29 -34.53 -13.40
C ILE A 186 18.02 -35.96 -12.96
N PRO A 187 18.95 -36.63 -12.26
CA PRO A 187 18.73 -37.98 -11.76
C PRO A 187 17.64 -38.00 -10.70
N ILE A 188 16.89 -39.10 -10.67
CA ILE A 188 15.82 -39.34 -9.71
C ILE A 188 16.38 -40.15 -8.54
N VAL A 189 16.09 -39.70 -7.32
CA VAL A 189 16.39 -40.44 -6.10
C VAL A 189 15.10 -41.05 -5.55
N ILE A 190 15.11 -42.34 -5.25
CA ILE A 190 14.00 -43.01 -4.55
C ILE A 190 14.35 -43.05 -3.07
N ASN A 191 13.48 -42.50 -2.24
CA ASN A 191 13.61 -42.50 -0.79
C ASN A 191 12.70 -43.57 -0.16
N ASN A 192 13.02 -43.91 1.09
CA ASN A 192 12.23 -44.82 1.94
C ASN A 192 12.02 -46.23 1.33
N LEU A 193 12.96 -46.67 0.49
CA LEU A 193 12.97 -48.03 -0.02
C LEU A 193 13.39 -49.01 1.09
N PRO A 194 12.62 -50.08 1.36
CA PRO A 194 12.99 -51.08 2.35
C PRO A 194 14.32 -51.79 1.98
N PRO A 195 15.14 -52.21 2.96
CA PRO A 195 16.46 -52.79 2.69
C PRO A 195 16.45 -54.04 1.80
N ASP A 196 15.38 -54.83 1.88
CA ASP A 196 15.23 -56.10 1.15
C ASP A 196 14.53 -55.95 -0.20
N THR A 197 14.13 -54.72 -0.57
CA THR A 197 13.40 -54.46 -1.81
C THR A 197 14.34 -53.88 -2.86
N LYS A 198 14.44 -54.53 -4.03
CA LYS A 198 15.09 -53.95 -5.21
C LYS A 198 14.05 -53.45 -6.17
N ILE A 199 14.25 -52.24 -6.70
CA ILE A 199 13.36 -51.63 -7.69
C ILE A 199 14.16 -51.26 -8.92
N ASN A 200 13.68 -51.67 -10.08
CA ASN A 200 14.04 -51.04 -11.33
C ASN A 200 12.95 -50.05 -11.73
N TYR A 201 13.36 -48.93 -12.31
CA TYR A 201 12.48 -47.80 -12.62
C TYR A 201 12.97 -47.08 -13.86
N PHE A 202 12.04 -46.52 -14.61
CA PHE A 202 12.32 -45.78 -15.83
C PHE A 202 11.43 -44.54 -15.94
N PRO A 203 11.98 -43.38 -16.34
CA PRO A 203 13.39 -43.11 -16.64
C PRO A 203 14.28 -42.99 -15.38
N LYS A 204 15.61 -43.06 -15.55
CA LYS A 204 16.59 -42.79 -14.46
C LYS A 204 16.83 -41.30 -14.23
N THR A 205 16.61 -40.50 -15.26
CA THR A 205 16.72 -39.04 -15.25
C THR A 205 15.44 -38.42 -15.79
N ILE A 206 15.08 -37.24 -15.28
CA ILE A 206 13.97 -36.44 -15.79
C ILE A 206 14.54 -35.22 -16.49
N LYS A 207 14.01 -34.92 -17.66
CA LYS A 207 14.34 -33.70 -18.37
C LYS A 207 13.58 -32.53 -17.71
N VAL A 208 14.32 -31.58 -17.17
CA VAL A 208 13.79 -30.38 -16.52
C VAL A 208 14.05 -29.18 -17.42
N SER A 209 12.98 -28.48 -17.79
CA SER A 209 13.04 -27.17 -18.44
C SER A 209 12.88 -26.06 -17.41
N TYR A 210 13.61 -24.97 -17.58
CA TYR A 210 13.56 -23.80 -16.70
C TYR A 210 13.86 -22.54 -17.50
N GLU A 211 13.47 -21.39 -16.95
CA GLU A 211 13.87 -20.09 -17.46
C GLU A 211 14.84 -19.40 -16.51
N VAL A 212 15.86 -18.78 -17.07
CA VAL A 212 16.95 -18.13 -16.34
C VAL A 212 17.41 -16.89 -17.10
N SER A 213 18.02 -15.94 -16.40
CA SER A 213 18.67 -14.82 -17.07
C SER A 213 19.79 -15.32 -17.99
N LEU A 214 20.02 -14.64 -19.10
CA LEU A 214 21.14 -14.96 -20.00
C LEU A 214 22.49 -14.94 -19.26
N ASN A 215 22.64 -14.05 -18.27
CA ASN A 215 23.86 -13.91 -17.48
C ASN A 215 24.09 -15.13 -16.57
N ASP A 216 23.01 -15.70 -16.02
CA ASP A 216 23.07 -16.78 -15.05
C ASP A 216 23.06 -18.18 -15.68
N TYR A 217 22.67 -18.29 -16.96
CA TYR A 217 22.53 -19.55 -17.67
C TYR A 217 23.74 -20.50 -17.49
N LYS A 218 24.97 -19.98 -17.61
CA LYS A 218 26.20 -20.77 -17.49
C LYS A 218 26.44 -21.38 -16.10
N PHE A 219 25.81 -20.81 -15.07
CA PHE A 219 25.96 -21.24 -13.68
C PHE A 219 24.92 -22.27 -13.25
N ILE A 220 23.87 -22.49 -14.06
CA ILE A 220 22.87 -23.51 -13.75
C ILE A 220 23.43 -24.89 -14.06
N LYS A 221 23.44 -25.77 -13.05
CA LYS A 221 23.98 -27.14 -13.12
C LYS A 221 23.00 -28.14 -12.52
N PRO A 222 23.05 -29.43 -12.94
CA PRO A 222 22.18 -30.47 -12.39
C PRO A 222 22.24 -30.59 -10.87
N ALA A 223 23.42 -30.38 -10.26
CA ALA A 223 23.60 -30.41 -8.80
C ALA A 223 22.81 -29.34 -8.02
N GLY A 224 22.31 -28.31 -8.71
CA GLY A 224 21.40 -27.30 -8.14
C GLY A 224 19.96 -27.81 -8.00
N PHE A 225 19.63 -28.94 -8.62
CA PHE A 225 18.30 -29.55 -8.59
C PHE A 225 18.34 -30.86 -7.79
N LYS A 226 17.25 -31.15 -7.09
CA LYS A 226 17.01 -32.45 -6.46
C LYS A 226 15.60 -32.90 -6.76
N ILE A 227 15.47 -34.06 -7.40
CA ILE A 227 14.18 -34.69 -7.68
C ILE A 227 14.11 -36.00 -6.94
N GLU A 228 13.04 -36.16 -6.16
CA GLU A 228 12.84 -37.35 -5.34
C GLU A 228 11.47 -37.96 -5.57
N CYS A 229 11.41 -39.27 -5.40
CA CYS A 229 10.20 -40.07 -5.31
C CYS A 229 10.20 -40.77 -3.95
N ASP A 230 9.05 -40.85 -3.29
CA ASP A 230 8.90 -41.53 -2.01
C ASP A 230 8.23 -42.89 -2.21
N TYR A 231 8.86 -43.97 -1.73
CA TYR A 231 8.29 -45.31 -1.75
C TYR A 231 7.07 -45.48 -0.84
N LEU A 232 7.01 -44.76 0.27
CA LEU A 232 5.86 -44.85 1.19
C LEU A 232 4.57 -44.31 0.55
N GLU A 233 4.68 -43.35 -0.38
CA GLU A 233 3.53 -42.84 -1.12
C GLU A 233 2.93 -43.91 -2.03
N ILE A 234 3.75 -44.79 -2.58
CA ILE A 234 3.31 -45.92 -3.40
C ILE A 234 2.60 -46.96 -2.56
N GLU A 235 3.21 -47.37 -1.44
CA GLU A 235 2.66 -48.38 -0.53
C GLU A 235 1.29 -47.93 0.04
N ALA A 236 1.18 -46.67 0.44
CA ALA A 236 -0.06 -46.14 0.99
C ALA A 236 -1.19 -46.00 -0.04
N SER A 237 -0.86 -45.78 -1.32
CA SER A 237 -1.83 -45.46 -2.37
C SER A 237 -2.09 -46.61 -3.35
N ASN A 238 -1.32 -47.71 -3.30
CA ASN A 238 -1.28 -48.76 -4.32
C ASN A 238 -1.07 -48.21 -5.74
N ALA A 239 -0.27 -47.14 -5.88
CA ALA A 239 0.01 -46.53 -7.18
C ALA A 239 0.93 -47.39 -8.04
N SER A 240 0.69 -47.39 -9.36
CA SER A 240 1.51 -48.11 -10.34
C SER A 240 2.73 -47.33 -10.87
N TYR A 241 2.95 -46.11 -10.35
CA TYR A 241 4.04 -45.22 -10.76
C TYR A 241 4.40 -44.27 -9.62
N PHE A 242 5.66 -43.83 -9.58
CA PHE A 242 6.07 -42.73 -8.72
C PHE A 242 5.74 -41.38 -9.32
N THR A 243 5.38 -40.43 -8.45
CA THR A 243 5.25 -39.01 -8.79
C THR A 243 6.49 -38.27 -8.30
N PRO A 244 7.38 -37.82 -9.21
CA PRO A 244 8.59 -37.10 -8.85
C PRO A 244 8.27 -35.71 -8.32
N LYS A 245 9.00 -35.27 -7.29
CA LYS A 245 8.85 -33.97 -6.65
C LYS A 245 10.17 -33.21 -6.65
N PHE A 246 10.12 -31.91 -6.91
CA PHE A 246 11.26 -31.03 -6.67
C PHE A 246 11.46 -30.84 -5.17
N ILE A 247 12.63 -31.22 -4.68
CA ILE A 247 13.04 -31.03 -3.28
C ILE A 247 14.01 -29.85 -3.16
N LYS A 248 14.78 -29.60 -4.23
CA LYS A 248 15.70 -28.47 -4.32
C LYS A 248 15.69 -27.92 -5.73
N THR A 249 15.68 -26.60 -5.83
CA THR A 249 15.82 -25.86 -7.09
C THR A 249 16.73 -24.65 -6.86
N PRO A 250 17.46 -24.17 -7.88
CA PRO A 250 18.20 -22.91 -7.77
C PRO A 250 17.25 -21.72 -7.55
N GLU A 251 17.69 -20.70 -6.81
CA GLU A 251 16.90 -19.48 -6.56
C GLU A 251 16.82 -18.55 -7.77
N ASN A 252 17.79 -18.66 -8.70
CA ASN A 252 17.92 -17.82 -9.87
C ASN A 252 17.23 -18.37 -11.12
N VAL A 253 16.37 -19.37 -10.97
CA VAL A 253 15.54 -19.90 -12.07
C VAL A 253 14.06 -19.73 -11.76
N LYS A 254 13.23 -19.67 -12.80
CA LYS A 254 11.77 -19.65 -12.67
C LYS A 254 11.10 -20.53 -13.72
N ARG A 255 9.78 -20.69 -13.58
CA ARG A 255 8.92 -21.49 -14.48
C ARG A 255 9.49 -22.88 -14.74
N ILE A 256 9.99 -23.50 -13.67
CA ILE A 256 10.61 -24.83 -13.69
C ILE A 256 9.53 -25.87 -13.97
N LYS A 257 9.78 -26.77 -14.90
CA LYS A 257 8.87 -27.85 -15.28
C LYS A 257 9.62 -29.14 -15.53
N MET A 258 9.09 -30.23 -14.98
CA MET A 258 9.49 -31.59 -15.36
C MET A 258 8.78 -31.97 -16.65
N LYS A 259 9.48 -32.61 -17.59
CA LYS A 259 8.86 -33.15 -18.81
C LYS A 259 8.09 -34.45 -18.56
N GLN A 260 8.47 -35.17 -17.50
CA GLN A 260 7.80 -36.37 -17.03
C GLN A 260 7.35 -36.16 -15.58
N ASP A 261 6.09 -36.49 -15.31
CA ASP A 261 5.44 -36.39 -14.00
C ASP A 261 5.09 -37.78 -13.41
N LYS A 262 5.48 -38.85 -14.12
CA LYS A 262 5.26 -40.24 -13.72
C LYS A 262 6.48 -41.07 -14.06
N ILE A 263 6.89 -41.92 -13.11
CA ILE A 263 8.04 -42.82 -13.23
C ILE A 263 7.55 -44.24 -13.00
N GLU A 264 7.65 -45.06 -14.04
CA GLU A 264 7.25 -46.46 -13.98
C GLU A 264 8.29 -47.25 -13.20
N TYR A 265 7.85 -48.27 -12.46
CA TYR A 265 8.73 -49.11 -11.67
C TYR A 265 8.30 -50.58 -11.68
N VAL A 266 9.26 -51.46 -11.40
CA VAL A 266 9.08 -52.89 -11.21
C VAL A 266 9.92 -53.32 -10.03
N ILE A 267 9.32 -54.06 -9.10
CA ILE A 267 10.03 -54.69 -7.97
C ILE A 267 10.71 -55.96 -8.49
N ILE A 268 11.99 -56.12 -8.18
CA ILE A 268 12.80 -57.27 -8.59
C ILE A 268 13.15 -58.06 -7.32
N GLU A 269 13.01 -59.38 -7.39
CA GLU A 269 13.46 -60.34 -6.36
C GLU A 269 14.98 -60.60 -6.46
#